data_AF-A0A955INU9-F1
#
_entry.id   AF-A0A955INU9-F1
#
_cell.length_a   1.000
_cell.length_b   1.000
_cell.length_c   1.000
_cell.angle_alpha   90.00
_cell.angle_beta   90.00
_cell.angle_gamma   90.00
#
_symmetry.space_group_name_H-M   'P 1'
#
loop_
_entity.id
_entity.type
_entity.pdbx_description
1 polymer ?
#
loop_
_entity_poly.entity_id
_entity_poly.type
_entity_poly.pdbx_seq_one_letter_code
_entity_poly.pdbx_strand_id
1 'polypeptide(L)'
;MPQIELDSSLTREERQGFKFPLGVTPVEPVTPRPGYVLEFEPADGGEPFEGAEPTPSEVWEEWPDRFMFDILVSHERLGALARSLLSLLPGRIYPILDVLGNDSFREVDPYIAYDQVGFERFMDGLIQLGPWLFEDGLVGFGAMSLDPFFYVFVDEHKAITVRTEMSLKERVQKLLAAFDLKETREIAGADSVAHEHRCVLKPPAEDGAGLHAEEIVEQLRDRWALQLNVDTRTNVDDGGRELGITAWRCVMRCTPDAKDAQPVYAEVFLAADCLDTAERLLADVAAQRAGDSDWADVVPVLADRCTPETAAAMAEMKEPPTLDVNRVIAVRWFEGETA
;
A
#
# COMPACT_ATOMS: atom_id res chain seq x y z
N MET A 1 10.57 -8.64 -18.31
CA MET A 1 10.05 -8.19 -17.01
C MET A 1 10.08 -9.39 -16.10
N PRO A 2 10.62 -9.27 -14.88
CA PRO A 2 10.62 -10.36 -13.92
C PRO A 2 9.19 -10.81 -13.62
N GLN A 3 9.01 -12.11 -13.49
CA GLN A 3 7.71 -12.76 -13.36
C GLN A 3 7.39 -12.91 -11.87
N ILE A 4 6.18 -12.56 -11.46
CA ILE A 4 5.72 -12.88 -10.10
C ILE A 4 5.71 -14.40 -9.94
N GLU A 5 6.41 -14.87 -8.91
CA GLU A 5 6.40 -16.25 -8.47
C GLU A 5 5.90 -16.30 -7.02
N LEU A 6 4.74 -16.92 -6.81
CA LEU A 6 4.20 -17.16 -5.48
C LEU A 6 4.96 -18.32 -4.83
N ASP A 7 5.13 -18.27 -3.52
CA ASP A 7 5.75 -19.34 -2.75
C ASP A 7 4.87 -20.59 -2.77
N SER A 8 5.26 -21.55 -3.61
CA SER A 8 4.58 -22.85 -3.76
C SER A 8 4.57 -23.71 -2.50
N SER A 9 5.36 -23.39 -1.47
CA SER A 9 5.34 -24.08 -0.18
C SER A 9 4.16 -23.67 0.71
N LEU A 10 3.52 -22.53 0.43
CA LEU A 10 2.36 -22.05 1.16
C LEU A 10 1.14 -22.92 0.85
N THR A 11 0.37 -23.23 1.90
CA THR A 11 -0.86 -24.01 1.78
C THR A 11 -2.05 -23.12 2.06
N ARG A 12 -2.98 -23.07 1.10
CA ARG A 12 -4.22 -22.34 1.27
C ARG A 12 -5.11 -22.99 2.31
N GLU A 13 -5.56 -22.21 3.28
CA GLU A 13 -6.54 -22.68 4.25
C GLU A 13 -7.95 -22.71 3.63
N GLU A 14 -8.68 -23.79 3.91
CA GLU A 14 -10.06 -23.96 3.50
C GLU A 14 -10.92 -24.36 4.72
N ARG A 15 -12.02 -23.63 4.95
CA ARG A 15 -12.99 -23.93 6.01
C ARG A 15 -14.39 -23.96 5.42
N GLN A 16 -15.08 -25.10 5.54
CA GLN A 16 -16.45 -25.28 5.06
C GLN A 16 -16.63 -24.94 3.57
N GLY A 17 -15.63 -25.22 2.73
CA GLY A 17 -15.64 -24.91 1.30
C GLY A 17 -15.28 -23.46 0.95
N PHE A 18 -15.06 -22.59 1.95
CA PHE A 18 -14.53 -21.25 1.75
C PHE A 18 -13.00 -21.28 1.80
N LYS A 19 -12.36 -20.72 0.78
CA LYS A 19 -10.91 -20.67 0.63
C LYS A 19 -10.41 -19.27 0.94
N PHE A 20 -9.50 -19.18 1.90
CA PHE A 20 -8.85 -17.92 2.25
C PHE A 20 -7.75 -17.56 1.24
N PRO A 21 -7.35 -16.28 1.13
CA PRO A 21 -6.10 -15.88 0.46
C PRO A 21 -4.88 -16.61 1.03
N LEU A 22 -3.80 -16.75 0.27
CA LEU A 22 -2.57 -17.39 0.79
C LEU A 22 -1.90 -16.58 1.90
N GLY A 23 -2.02 -15.26 1.81
CA GLY A 23 -1.34 -14.31 2.70
C GLY A 23 -2.08 -14.01 3.99
N VAL A 24 -3.32 -14.47 4.16
CA VAL A 24 -4.13 -14.19 5.35
C VAL A 24 -4.68 -15.50 5.90
N THR A 25 -4.38 -15.79 7.17
CA THR A 25 -4.74 -17.07 7.79
C THR A 25 -5.39 -16.84 9.16
N PRO A 26 -6.64 -17.28 9.39
CA PRO A 26 -7.25 -17.20 10.72
C PRO A 26 -6.60 -18.17 11.72
N VAL A 27 -6.07 -17.65 12.82
CA VAL A 27 -5.44 -18.43 13.91
C VAL A 27 -6.51 -19.12 14.76
N GLU A 28 -7.62 -18.43 15.01
CA GLU A 28 -8.73 -18.95 15.80
C GLU A 28 -9.82 -19.58 14.91
N PRO A 29 -10.67 -20.48 15.45
CA PRO A 29 -11.79 -21.04 14.72
C PRO A 29 -12.77 -19.97 14.23
N VAL A 30 -13.02 -19.94 12.92
CA VAL A 30 -14.00 -19.08 12.27
C VAL A 30 -14.89 -19.91 11.36
N THR A 31 -16.18 -19.56 11.31
CA THR A 31 -17.13 -20.08 10.32
C THR A 31 -17.34 -18.99 9.27
N PRO A 32 -16.77 -19.14 8.06
CA PRO A 32 -16.86 -18.11 7.05
C PRO A 32 -18.30 -17.84 6.63
N ARG A 33 -18.65 -16.57 6.46
CA ARG A 33 -19.99 -16.12 6.02
C ARG A 33 -19.86 -15.20 4.81
N PRO A 34 -19.74 -15.76 3.59
CA PRO A 34 -19.70 -14.95 2.37
C PRO A 34 -21.06 -14.28 2.13
N GLY A 35 -21.05 -13.13 1.49
CA GLY A 35 -22.21 -12.28 1.29
C GLY A 35 -21.80 -10.83 1.14
N TYR A 36 -22.75 -9.93 1.37
CA TYR A 36 -22.43 -8.52 1.55
C TYR A 36 -23.30 -7.87 2.62
N VAL A 37 -22.74 -6.89 3.33
CA VAL A 37 -23.47 -5.94 4.17
C VAL A 37 -23.69 -4.67 3.36
N LEU A 38 -24.83 -4.01 3.54
CA LEU A 38 -25.17 -2.76 2.85
C LEU A 38 -25.57 -1.71 3.88
N GLU A 39 -24.83 -0.61 3.91
CA GLU A 39 -25.07 0.52 4.79
C GLU A 39 -25.21 1.83 4.01
N PHE A 40 -25.94 2.77 4.57
CA PHE A 40 -26.00 4.14 4.06
C PHE A 40 -25.15 5.02 4.97
N GLU A 41 -24.19 5.72 4.40
CA GLU A 41 -23.34 6.69 5.07
C GLU A 41 -23.76 8.09 4.62
N PRO A 42 -24.26 8.96 5.53
CA PRO A 42 -24.57 10.34 5.19
C PRO A 42 -23.28 11.09 4.85
N ALA A 43 -23.40 12.16 4.07
CA ALA A 43 -22.29 13.07 3.81
C ALA A 43 -21.68 13.58 5.14
N ASP A 44 -20.36 13.57 5.24
CA ASP A 44 -19.62 13.91 6.46
C ASP A 44 -19.32 15.40 6.59
N GLY A 45 -19.70 16.22 5.59
CA GLY A 45 -19.89 17.67 5.68
C GLY A 45 -18.78 18.38 6.44
N GLY A 46 -17.67 18.70 5.76
CA GLY A 46 -16.51 19.33 6.38
C GLY A 46 -16.87 20.64 7.08
N GLU A 47 -17.04 20.62 8.41
CA GLU A 47 -16.91 21.85 9.18
C GLU A 47 -15.41 22.09 9.37
N PRO A 48 -14.82 23.11 8.70
CA PRO A 48 -13.45 23.48 8.98
C PRO A 48 -13.33 23.83 10.46
N PHE A 49 -12.26 23.36 11.11
CA PHE A 49 -11.87 23.88 12.41
C PHE A 49 -11.78 25.41 12.29
N GLU A 50 -12.56 26.15 13.10
CA GLU A 50 -12.55 27.61 13.09
C GLU A 50 -11.11 28.15 13.23
N GLY A 51 -10.54 28.65 12.13
CA GLY A 51 -9.25 29.35 12.10
C GLY A 51 -8.08 28.65 11.41
N ALA A 52 -8.25 27.45 10.84
CA ALA A 52 -7.24 26.80 10.00
C ALA A 52 -7.62 26.86 8.51
N GLU A 53 -6.66 27.19 7.63
CA GLU A 53 -6.88 26.93 6.20
C GLU A 53 -6.84 25.43 5.98
N PRO A 54 -7.84 24.84 5.30
CA PRO A 54 -7.87 23.41 5.06
C PRO A 54 -6.64 23.01 4.25
N THR A 55 -5.93 22.01 4.75
CA THR A 55 -4.87 21.35 4.00
C THR A 55 -5.47 20.70 2.75
N PRO A 56 -4.72 20.57 1.65
CA PRO A 56 -5.24 19.93 0.45
C PRO A 56 -5.86 18.55 0.74
N SER A 57 -5.28 17.75 1.65
CA SER A 57 -5.80 16.46 2.10
C SER A 57 -7.19 16.56 2.77
N GLU A 58 -7.44 17.56 3.59
CA GLU A 58 -8.74 17.80 4.25
C GLU A 58 -9.84 18.20 3.26
N VAL A 59 -9.49 18.73 2.08
CA VAL A 59 -10.45 19.09 1.03
C VAL A 59 -10.92 17.86 0.22
N TRP A 60 -10.15 16.77 0.20
CA TRP A 60 -10.53 15.51 -0.50
C TRP A 60 -11.32 14.53 0.39
N GLU A 61 -11.31 14.74 1.70
CA GLU A 61 -11.98 13.85 2.68
C GLU A 61 -13.45 14.18 2.92
N GLU A 62 -14.07 15.07 2.13
CA GLU A 62 -15.53 15.22 2.17
C GLU A 62 -16.18 14.20 1.23
N TRP A 63 -16.81 13.20 1.81
CA TRP A 63 -17.51 12.15 1.10
C TRP A 63 -18.99 12.50 0.95
N PRO A 64 -19.60 12.28 -0.23
CA PRO A 64 -21.02 12.52 -0.43
C PRO A 64 -21.88 11.47 0.32
N ASP A 65 -23.19 11.70 0.32
CA ASP A 65 -24.18 10.67 0.65
C ASP A 65 -23.92 9.43 -0.21
N ARG A 66 -23.70 8.29 0.44
CA ARG A 66 -23.22 7.09 -0.24
C ARG A 66 -23.76 5.81 0.37
N PHE A 67 -23.75 4.76 -0.43
CA PHE A 67 -23.95 3.41 0.04
C PHE A 67 -22.61 2.71 0.14
N MET A 68 -22.34 2.09 1.29
CA MET A 68 -21.19 1.23 1.53
C MET A 68 -21.63 -0.22 1.41
N PHE A 69 -20.91 -0.99 0.59
CA PHE A 69 -21.02 -2.43 0.52
C PHE A 69 -19.73 -3.02 1.07
N ASP A 70 -19.85 -3.85 2.08
CA ASP A 70 -18.76 -4.70 2.55
C ASP A 70 -19.02 -6.13 2.07
N ILE A 71 -18.11 -6.68 1.29
CA ILE A 71 -18.34 -7.86 0.46
C ILE A 71 -17.28 -8.91 0.72
N LEU A 72 -17.73 -10.12 1.06
CA LEU A 72 -16.85 -11.26 1.26
C LEU A 72 -17.16 -12.39 0.28
N VAL A 73 -16.13 -12.84 -0.42
CA VAL A 73 -16.17 -14.01 -1.30
C VAL A 73 -14.98 -14.92 -1.09
N SER A 74 -15.17 -16.20 -1.39
CA SER A 74 -14.07 -17.16 -1.40
C SER A 74 -13.03 -16.76 -2.45
N HIS A 75 -11.75 -16.98 -2.14
CA HIS A 75 -10.62 -16.47 -2.92
C HIS A 75 -10.72 -16.77 -4.43
N GLU A 76 -11.19 -17.95 -4.84
CA GLU A 76 -11.29 -18.31 -6.25
C GLU A 76 -12.24 -17.41 -7.06
N ARG A 77 -13.10 -16.65 -6.39
CA ARG A 77 -14.07 -15.72 -6.99
C ARG A 77 -13.65 -14.26 -6.85
N LEU A 78 -12.72 -13.96 -5.93
CA LEU A 78 -12.28 -12.62 -5.57
C LEU A 78 -11.82 -11.82 -6.80
N GLY A 79 -10.87 -12.36 -7.56
CA GLY A 79 -10.31 -11.66 -8.71
C GLY A 79 -11.34 -11.34 -9.80
N ALA A 80 -12.28 -12.25 -10.04
CA ALA A 80 -13.34 -12.04 -11.03
C ALA A 80 -14.35 -10.98 -10.56
N LEU A 81 -14.73 -11.02 -9.28
CA LEU A 81 -15.65 -10.05 -8.70
C LEU A 81 -15.03 -8.65 -8.66
N ALA A 82 -13.81 -8.52 -8.13
CA ALA A 82 -13.10 -7.26 -8.04
C ALA A 82 -12.97 -6.60 -9.42
N ARG A 83 -12.52 -7.33 -10.45
CA ARG A 83 -12.45 -6.80 -11.82
C ARG A 83 -13.81 -6.38 -12.38
N SER A 84 -14.87 -7.11 -12.05
CA SER A 84 -16.23 -6.76 -12.48
C SER A 84 -16.69 -5.45 -11.80
N LEU A 85 -16.42 -5.26 -10.52
CA LEU A 85 -16.71 -4.03 -9.79
C LEU A 85 -15.88 -2.86 -10.31
N LEU A 86 -14.58 -3.06 -10.51
CA LEU A 86 -13.68 -2.06 -11.08
C LEU A 86 -14.11 -1.63 -12.49
N SER A 87 -14.75 -2.49 -13.28
CA SER A 87 -15.28 -2.12 -14.60
C SER A 87 -16.43 -1.10 -14.58
N LEU A 88 -16.95 -0.78 -13.39
CA LEU A 88 -17.94 0.28 -13.20
C LEU A 88 -17.29 1.67 -13.10
N LEU A 89 -15.98 1.75 -12.85
CA LEU A 89 -15.23 3.00 -12.81
C LEU A 89 -15.16 3.67 -14.20
N PRO A 90 -15.06 5.01 -14.25
CA PRO A 90 -14.83 5.74 -15.50
C PRO A 90 -13.40 5.54 -16.03
N GLY A 91 -13.12 6.08 -17.22
CA GLY A 91 -11.80 5.94 -17.87
C GLY A 91 -10.63 6.66 -17.18
N ARG A 92 -10.92 7.51 -16.18
CA ARG A 92 -9.96 8.26 -15.38
C ARG A 92 -10.30 8.10 -13.90
N ILE A 93 -9.32 7.67 -13.11
CA ILE A 93 -9.51 7.24 -11.73
C ILE A 93 -8.33 7.68 -10.86
N TYR A 94 -8.49 7.58 -9.54
CA TYR A 94 -7.43 7.72 -8.55
C TYR A 94 -7.14 6.33 -7.95
N PRO A 95 -6.09 5.64 -8.40
CA PRO A 95 -5.65 4.39 -7.78
C PRO A 95 -5.23 4.57 -6.31
N ILE A 96 -5.41 3.51 -5.54
CA ILE A 96 -5.08 3.41 -4.12
C ILE A 96 -4.33 2.10 -3.89
N LEU A 97 -3.31 2.13 -3.04
CA LEU A 97 -2.54 0.99 -2.61
C LEU A 97 -2.19 1.17 -1.13
N ASP A 98 -2.62 0.26 -0.28
CA ASP A 98 -2.22 0.25 1.12
C ASP A 98 -1.21 -0.88 1.31
N VAL A 99 -0.12 -0.60 2.02
CA VAL A 99 0.93 -1.59 2.29
C VAL A 99 1.13 -1.70 3.79
N LEU A 100 1.01 -2.89 4.34
CA LEU A 100 1.39 -3.15 5.73
C LEU A 100 2.92 -3.14 5.78
N GLY A 101 3.45 -2.04 6.34
CA GLY A 101 4.88 -1.73 6.33
C GLY A 101 5.65 -2.39 7.47
N ASN A 102 6.96 -2.16 7.50
CA ASN A 102 7.81 -2.53 8.64
C ASN A 102 8.07 -1.34 9.58
N ASP A 103 7.31 -0.26 9.42
CA ASP A 103 7.41 0.92 10.29
C ASP A 103 7.00 0.54 11.73
N SER A 104 7.85 0.89 12.69
CA SER A 104 7.63 0.52 14.09
C SER A 104 6.53 1.32 14.79
N PHE A 105 5.99 2.36 14.15
CA PHE A 105 5.06 3.32 14.72
C PHE A 105 3.83 3.57 13.85
N ARG A 106 3.79 2.99 12.65
CA ARG A 106 2.66 3.02 11.71
C ARG A 106 2.42 1.62 11.14
N GLU A 107 1.20 1.14 11.22
CA GLU A 107 0.84 -0.18 10.72
C GLU A 107 0.71 -0.23 9.19
N VAL A 108 0.14 0.82 8.59
CA VAL A 108 -0.20 0.86 7.16
C VAL A 108 0.38 2.10 6.49
N ASP A 109 1.01 1.90 5.34
CA ASP A 109 1.44 2.94 4.41
C ASP A 109 0.38 3.13 3.33
N PRO A 110 -0.45 4.20 3.39
CA PRO A 110 -1.44 4.48 2.38
C PRO A 110 -0.79 5.21 1.20
N TYR A 111 -0.90 4.67 0.00
CA TYR A 111 -0.45 5.31 -1.24
C TYR A 111 -1.65 5.66 -2.12
N ILE A 112 -1.76 6.93 -2.52
CA ILE A 112 -2.85 7.41 -3.37
C ILE A 112 -2.31 8.20 -4.56
N ALA A 113 -2.99 8.09 -5.69
CA ALA A 113 -2.78 9.02 -6.79
C ALA A 113 -3.53 10.33 -6.52
N TYR A 114 -2.83 11.46 -6.53
CA TYR A 114 -3.45 12.79 -6.45
C TYR A 114 -3.92 13.31 -7.81
N ASP A 115 -3.39 12.73 -8.89
CA ASP A 115 -3.79 13.01 -10.26
C ASP A 115 -4.53 11.81 -10.87
N GLN A 116 -5.44 12.10 -11.79
CA GLN A 116 -6.18 11.05 -12.47
C GLN A 116 -5.28 10.22 -13.39
N VAL A 117 -5.33 8.90 -13.21
CA VAL A 117 -4.67 7.91 -14.04
C VAL A 117 -5.67 7.28 -15.01
N GLY A 118 -5.21 6.93 -16.21
CA GLY A 118 -6.01 6.15 -17.15
C GLY A 118 -6.35 4.77 -16.59
N PHE A 119 -7.63 4.40 -16.67
CA PHE A 119 -8.13 3.10 -16.22
C PHE A 119 -7.34 1.93 -16.85
N GLU A 120 -6.93 2.05 -18.12
CA GLU A 120 -6.08 1.04 -18.79
C GLU A 120 -4.75 0.82 -18.07
N ARG A 121 -4.07 1.90 -17.64
CA ARG A 121 -2.78 1.82 -16.92
C ARG A 121 -2.94 1.15 -15.55
N PHE A 122 -4.07 1.39 -14.88
CA PHE A 122 -4.43 0.71 -13.66
C PHE A 122 -4.64 -0.80 -13.91
N MET A 123 -5.46 -1.14 -14.90
CA MET A 123 -5.78 -2.52 -15.25
C MET A 123 -4.57 -3.32 -15.73
N ASP A 124 -3.63 -2.70 -16.45
CA ASP A 124 -2.37 -3.34 -16.85
C ASP A 124 -1.54 -3.74 -15.63
N GLY A 125 -1.49 -2.87 -14.60
CA GLY A 125 -0.90 -3.20 -13.30
C GLY A 125 -1.60 -4.39 -12.65
N LEU A 126 -2.93 -4.38 -12.61
CA LEU A 126 -3.71 -5.46 -12.00
C LEU A 126 -3.60 -6.79 -12.76
N ILE A 127 -3.45 -6.76 -14.09
CA ILE A 127 -3.26 -7.98 -14.89
C ILE A 127 -1.88 -8.57 -14.62
N GLN A 128 -0.85 -7.73 -14.61
CA GLN A 128 0.53 -8.17 -14.42
C GLN A 128 0.80 -8.59 -12.97
N LEU A 129 0.29 -7.83 -12.01
CA LEU A 129 0.61 -7.95 -10.58
C LEU A 129 -0.50 -8.58 -9.75
N GLY A 130 -1.64 -8.89 -10.38
CA GLY A 130 -2.81 -9.51 -9.76
C GLY A 130 -2.53 -10.80 -8.98
N PRO A 131 -1.68 -11.73 -9.45
CA PRO A 131 -1.35 -12.93 -8.67
C PRO A 131 -0.82 -12.63 -7.26
N TRP A 132 -0.11 -11.52 -7.08
CA TRP A 132 0.33 -11.06 -5.77
C TRP A 132 -0.77 -10.27 -5.05
N LEU A 133 -1.34 -9.25 -5.71
CA LEU A 133 -2.34 -8.36 -5.13
C LEU A 133 -3.57 -9.08 -4.53
N PHE A 134 -4.05 -10.15 -5.17
CA PHE A 134 -5.22 -10.91 -4.71
C PHE A 134 -4.92 -11.99 -3.65
N GLU A 135 -3.65 -12.20 -3.32
CA GLU A 135 -3.20 -13.29 -2.44
C GLU A 135 -2.50 -12.79 -1.19
N ASP A 136 -1.67 -11.75 -1.31
CA ASP A 136 -0.75 -11.29 -0.27
C ASP A 136 -1.46 -10.59 0.89
N GLY A 137 -1.16 -10.94 2.13
CA GLY A 137 -1.82 -10.38 3.32
C GLY A 137 -1.27 -9.03 3.76
N LEU A 138 -0.28 -8.48 3.07
CA LEU A 138 0.37 -7.22 3.44
C LEU A 138 -0.01 -6.08 2.51
N VAL A 139 -1.00 -6.26 1.63
CA VAL A 139 -1.37 -5.25 0.65
C VAL A 139 -2.88 -5.15 0.45
N GLY A 140 -3.40 -3.93 0.50
CA GLY A 140 -4.71 -3.56 -0.01
C GLY A 140 -4.56 -2.76 -1.30
N PHE A 141 -5.55 -2.82 -2.19
CA PHE A 141 -5.50 -2.04 -3.43
C PHE A 141 -6.89 -1.73 -3.95
N GLY A 142 -7.00 -0.63 -4.68
CA GLY A 142 -8.26 -0.21 -5.24
C GLY A 142 -8.15 1.02 -6.12
N ALA A 143 -9.29 1.62 -6.38
CA ALA A 143 -9.38 2.87 -7.09
C ALA A 143 -10.70 3.57 -6.77
N MET A 144 -10.70 4.89 -6.97
CA MET A 144 -11.89 5.70 -6.87
C MET A 144 -12.07 6.67 -8.04
N SER A 145 -13.30 7.14 -8.22
CA SER A 145 -13.66 8.29 -9.04
C SER A 145 -14.55 9.23 -8.24
N LEU A 146 -14.40 10.53 -8.49
CA LEU A 146 -15.24 11.56 -7.86
C LEU A 146 -16.54 11.84 -8.64
N ASP A 147 -16.51 11.68 -9.97
CA ASP A 147 -17.67 11.92 -10.84
C ASP A 147 -17.80 10.81 -11.91
N PRO A 148 -18.78 9.90 -11.79
CA PRO A 148 -19.64 9.71 -10.61
C PRO A 148 -18.82 9.26 -9.40
N PHE A 149 -19.33 9.47 -8.19
CA PHE A 149 -18.65 8.99 -6.99
C PHE A 149 -18.72 7.45 -6.91
N PHE A 150 -17.55 6.81 -7.02
CA PHE A 150 -17.42 5.36 -6.97
C PHE A 150 -16.05 4.96 -6.42
N TYR A 151 -16.03 4.14 -5.38
CA TYR A 151 -14.84 3.66 -4.71
C TYR A 151 -14.91 2.14 -4.65
N VAL A 152 -13.84 1.46 -5.04
CA VAL A 152 -13.69 0.00 -4.90
C VAL A 152 -12.32 -0.29 -4.35
N PHE A 153 -12.26 -1.04 -3.26
CA PHE A 153 -11.02 -1.39 -2.59
C PHE A 153 -11.06 -2.84 -2.09
N VAL A 154 -10.00 -3.57 -2.35
CA VAL A 154 -9.75 -4.90 -1.80
C VAL A 154 -8.71 -4.72 -0.70
N ASP A 155 -9.09 -4.98 0.54
CA ASP A 155 -8.20 -4.76 1.69
C ASP A 155 -7.15 -5.87 1.87
N GLU A 156 -6.32 -5.75 2.90
CA GLU A 156 -5.31 -6.74 3.28
C GLU A 156 -5.94 -8.09 3.67
N HIS A 157 -7.16 -8.09 4.23
CA HIS A 157 -7.95 -9.29 4.53
C HIS A 157 -8.63 -9.92 3.31
N LYS A 158 -8.55 -9.24 2.16
CA LYS A 158 -9.21 -9.55 0.89
C LYS A 158 -10.73 -9.52 0.94
N ALA A 159 -11.31 -8.73 1.82
CA ALA A 159 -12.68 -8.25 1.68
C ALA A 159 -12.73 -7.12 0.65
N ILE A 160 -13.88 -6.92 0.00
CA ILE A 160 -14.08 -5.84 -0.97
C ILE A 160 -15.01 -4.80 -0.36
N THR A 161 -14.52 -3.58 -0.21
CA THR A 161 -15.34 -2.41 0.10
C THR A 161 -15.72 -1.69 -1.19
N VAL A 162 -17.01 -1.41 -1.38
CA VAL A 162 -17.50 -0.53 -2.44
C VAL A 162 -18.26 0.63 -1.81
N ARG A 163 -17.89 1.87 -2.12
CA ARG A 163 -18.70 3.05 -1.79
C ARG A 163 -19.22 3.69 -3.06
N THR A 164 -20.49 4.07 -3.08
CA THR A 164 -21.11 4.55 -4.31
C THR A 164 -22.28 5.50 -4.05
N GLU A 165 -22.46 6.47 -4.94
CA GLU A 165 -23.65 7.31 -4.97
C GLU A 165 -24.93 6.51 -5.31
N MET A 166 -26.09 7.12 -5.04
CA MET A 166 -27.40 6.49 -5.22
C MET A 166 -27.66 5.96 -6.64
N SER A 167 -27.14 6.65 -7.67
CA SER A 167 -27.37 6.31 -9.09
C SER A 167 -26.79 4.93 -9.47
N LEU A 168 -25.74 4.49 -8.77
CA LEU A 168 -24.98 3.28 -9.07
C LEU A 168 -25.29 2.12 -8.12
N LYS A 169 -25.98 2.37 -7.00
CA LYS A 169 -26.39 1.35 -6.00
C LYS A 169 -27.02 0.11 -6.64
N GLU A 170 -28.08 0.30 -7.44
CA GLU A 170 -28.79 -0.83 -8.05
C GLU A 170 -27.91 -1.63 -9.01
N ARG A 171 -26.94 -0.97 -9.66
CA ARG A 171 -25.99 -1.60 -10.58
C ARG A 171 -25.02 -2.49 -9.81
N VAL A 172 -24.51 -2.02 -8.67
CA VAL A 172 -23.69 -2.83 -7.75
C VAL A 172 -24.48 -4.05 -7.24
N GLN A 173 -25.70 -3.87 -6.75
CA GLN A 173 -26.53 -4.97 -6.26
C GLN A 173 -26.82 -6.04 -7.34
N LYS A 174 -27.10 -5.62 -8.58
CA LYS A 174 -27.29 -6.54 -9.72
C LYS A 174 -26.01 -7.33 -10.03
N LEU A 175 -24.86 -6.69 -9.93
CA LEU A 175 -23.56 -7.34 -10.12
C LEU A 175 -23.31 -8.38 -9.02
N LEU A 176 -23.49 -8.01 -7.75
CA LEU A 176 -23.33 -8.94 -6.62
C LEU A 176 -24.29 -10.13 -6.72
N ALA A 177 -25.53 -9.90 -7.13
CA ALA A 177 -26.50 -10.97 -7.38
C ALA A 177 -26.09 -11.91 -8.52
N ALA A 178 -25.41 -11.41 -9.56
CA ALA A 178 -24.86 -12.26 -10.63
C ALA A 178 -23.69 -13.14 -10.15
N PHE A 179 -23.07 -12.78 -9.03
CA PHE A 179 -22.13 -13.63 -8.29
C PHE A 179 -22.83 -14.43 -7.17
N ASP A 180 -24.15 -14.61 -7.22
CA ASP A 180 -24.93 -15.36 -6.22
C ASP A 180 -24.74 -14.84 -4.78
N LEU A 181 -24.29 -13.59 -4.61
CA LEU A 181 -24.13 -12.98 -3.30
C LEU A 181 -25.45 -12.39 -2.85
N LYS A 182 -25.74 -12.60 -1.57
CA LYS A 182 -26.94 -12.11 -0.91
C LYS A 182 -26.54 -11.14 0.17
N GLU A 183 -27.42 -10.17 0.40
CA GLU A 183 -27.32 -9.30 1.56
C GLU A 183 -27.43 -10.15 2.83
N THR A 184 -26.49 -9.97 3.75
CA THR A 184 -26.45 -10.62 5.06
C THR A 184 -26.42 -9.55 6.15
N ARG A 185 -26.63 -9.97 7.40
CA ARG A 185 -26.51 -9.05 8.55
C ARG A 185 -25.06 -8.73 8.91
N GLU A 186 -24.18 -9.68 8.61
CA GLU A 186 -22.76 -9.64 8.89
C GLU A 186 -22.08 -10.58 7.90
N ILE A 187 -20.88 -10.21 7.46
CA ILE A 187 -19.94 -11.13 6.83
C ILE A 187 -19.04 -11.73 7.92
N ALA A 188 -18.30 -12.79 7.59
CA ALA A 188 -17.24 -13.26 8.49
C ALA A 188 -16.09 -13.86 7.69
N GLY A 189 -14.95 -13.15 7.66
CA GLY A 189 -13.72 -13.53 7.01
C GLY A 189 -12.63 -13.92 8.02
N ALA A 190 -11.36 -13.71 7.65
CA ALA A 190 -10.23 -13.94 8.55
C ALA A 190 -10.14 -12.85 9.63
N ASP A 191 -10.51 -11.62 9.27
CA ASP A 191 -10.62 -10.42 10.09
C ASP A 191 -11.57 -10.54 11.28
N SER A 192 -12.54 -11.47 11.21
CA SER A 192 -13.53 -11.70 12.26
C SER A 192 -12.99 -12.40 13.51
N VAL A 193 -11.74 -12.85 13.45
CA VAL A 193 -11.02 -13.53 14.54
C VAL A 193 -9.55 -13.13 14.53
N ALA A 194 -8.78 -13.56 15.54
CA ALA A 194 -7.33 -13.41 15.48
C ALA A 194 -6.78 -14.14 14.24
N HIS A 195 -5.92 -13.46 13.48
CA HIS A 195 -5.38 -13.91 12.21
C HIS A 195 -3.94 -13.44 12.04
N GLU A 196 -3.27 -14.02 11.05
CA GLU A 196 -1.90 -13.67 10.67
C GLU A 196 -1.86 -13.21 9.21
N HIS A 197 -1.11 -12.14 8.99
CA HIS A 197 -0.72 -11.65 7.67
C HIS A 197 0.69 -12.16 7.31
N ARG A 198 0.90 -12.47 6.02
CA ARG A 198 2.21 -12.89 5.50
C ARG A 198 2.37 -12.52 4.03
N CYS A 199 3.63 -12.30 3.65
CA CYS A 199 4.03 -12.20 2.25
C CYS A 199 3.86 -13.56 1.55
N VAL A 200 3.38 -13.55 0.31
CA VAL A 200 3.18 -14.76 -0.50
C VAL A 200 4.19 -14.90 -1.63
N LEU A 201 5.06 -13.92 -1.81
CA LEU A 201 6.12 -14.00 -2.82
C LEU A 201 7.14 -15.03 -2.39
N LYS A 202 7.61 -15.81 -3.35
CA LYS A 202 8.78 -16.66 -3.16
C LYS A 202 9.98 -15.75 -2.84
N PRO A 203 10.73 -16.02 -1.76
CA PRO A 203 11.96 -15.31 -1.51
C PRO A 203 12.88 -15.41 -2.74
N PRO A 204 13.43 -14.29 -3.23
CA PRO A 204 14.34 -14.35 -4.36
C PRO A 204 15.54 -15.23 -4.03
N ALA A 205 16.04 -15.91 -5.06
CA ALA A 205 17.19 -16.80 -4.90
C ALA A 205 18.46 -15.99 -4.54
N GLU A 206 19.51 -16.65 -4.07
CA GLU A 206 20.78 -15.99 -3.72
C GLU A 206 21.43 -15.24 -4.90
N ASP A 207 21.02 -15.55 -6.14
CA ASP A 207 21.42 -14.83 -7.36
C ASP A 207 20.56 -13.59 -7.66
N GLY A 208 19.64 -13.23 -6.76
CA GLY A 208 18.71 -12.11 -6.86
C GLY A 208 17.60 -12.31 -7.89
N ALA A 209 17.39 -13.52 -8.40
CA ALA A 209 16.27 -13.81 -9.29
C ALA A 209 14.94 -13.85 -8.51
N GLY A 210 14.02 -12.94 -8.83
CA GLY A 210 12.70 -12.81 -8.21
C GLY A 210 12.37 -11.34 -7.93
N LEU A 211 11.10 -11.01 -7.70
CA LEU A 211 10.72 -9.68 -7.24
C LEU A 211 10.47 -9.70 -5.73
N HIS A 212 11.03 -8.71 -5.04
CA HIS A 212 10.64 -8.35 -3.69
C HIS A 212 9.32 -7.56 -3.68
N ALA A 213 8.61 -7.57 -2.55
CA ALA A 213 7.36 -6.82 -2.41
C ALA A 213 7.60 -5.31 -2.63
N GLU A 214 8.70 -4.79 -2.10
CA GLU A 214 9.13 -3.41 -2.21
C GLU A 214 9.34 -2.98 -3.68
N GLU A 215 9.90 -3.86 -4.51
CA GLU A 215 10.08 -3.60 -5.96
C GLU A 215 8.75 -3.61 -6.71
N ILE A 216 7.79 -4.45 -6.28
CA ILE A 216 6.44 -4.44 -6.84
C ILE A 216 5.72 -3.16 -6.45
N VAL A 217 5.81 -2.75 -5.18
CA VAL A 217 5.25 -1.50 -4.68
C VAL A 217 5.85 -0.31 -5.44
N GLU A 218 7.17 -0.27 -5.64
CA GLU A 218 7.83 0.74 -6.46
C GLU A 218 7.26 0.80 -7.88
N GLN A 219 7.15 -0.35 -8.56
CA GLN A 219 6.58 -0.44 -9.90
C GLN A 219 5.12 0.05 -9.95
N LEU A 220 4.33 -0.24 -8.91
CA LEU A 220 2.95 0.23 -8.79
C LEU A 220 2.89 1.73 -8.53
N ARG A 221 3.77 2.27 -7.67
CA ARG A 221 3.88 3.71 -7.43
C ARG A 221 4.17 4.47 -8.72
N ASP A 222 5.16 4.04 -9.48
CA ASP A 222 5.50 4.66 -10.77
C ASP A 222 4.35 4.50 -11.79
N ARG A 223 3.76 3.31 -11.88
CA ARG A 223 2.69 2.99 -12.83
C ARG A 223 1.37 3.68 -12.51
N TRP A 224 1.02 3.80 -11.25
CA TRP A 224 -0.24 4.38 -10.80
C TRP A 224 -0.08 5.81 -10.30
N ALA A 225 1.12 6.40 -10.46
CA ALA A 225 1.45 7.76 -10.02
C ALA A 225 1.09 7.99 -8.54
N LEU A 226 1.40 7.01 -7.70
CA LEU A 226 1.03 7.02 -6.29
C LEU A 226 2.06 7.79 -5.46
N GLN A 227 1.55 8.48 -4.44
CA GLN A 227 2.33 9.17 -3.43
C GLN A 227 1.88 8.68 -2.06
N LEU A 228 2.81 8.63 -1.10
CA LEU A 228 2.49 8.28 0.28
C LEU A 228 1.58 9.37 0.86
N ASN A 229 0.40 8.97 1.34
CA ASN A 229 -0.63 9.86 1.86
C ASN A 229 -0.47 10.07 3.36
N VAL A 230 0.59 10.78 3.75
CA VAL A 230 0.89 11.13 5.15
C VAL A 230 1.38 12.57 5.23
N ASP A 231 1.20 13.22 6.38
CA ASP A 231 1.86 14.49 6.64
C ASP A 231 3.36 14.26 6.82
N THR A 232 4.13 14.74 5.85
CA THR A 232 5.58 14.55 5.81
C THR A 232 6.34 15.46 6.79
N ARG A 233 5.66 16.48 7.36
CA ARG A 233 6.28 17.50 8.22
C ARG A 233 6.17 17.21 9.70
N THR A 234 5.24 16.35 10.09
CA THR A 234 5.09 15.87 11.46
C THR A 234 5.65 14.45 11.60
N ASN A 235 5.93 14.04 12.83
CA ASN A 235 6.36 12.68 13.13
C ASN A 235 5.60 12.17 14.35
N VAL A 236 4.46 11.57 14.05
CA VAL A 236 3.53 11.02 15.04
C VAL A 236 3.34 9.52 14.79
N ASP A 237 2.99 8.78 15.83
CA ASP A 237 2.50 7.40 15.67
C ASP A 237 1.02 7.37 15.25
N ASP A 238 0.48 6.16 15.03
CA ASP A 238 -0.94 5.96 14.69
C ASP A 238 -1.92 6.50 15.76
N GLY A 239 -1.44 6.72 17.00
CA GLY A 239 -2.20 7.35 18.06
C GLY A 239 -2.10 8.88 18.10
N GLY A 240 -1.40 9.49 17.13
CA GLY A 240 -1.15 10.93 17.06
C GLY A 240 -0.13 11.45 18.07
N ARG A 241 0.65 10.59 18.72
CA ARG A 241 1.67 11.00 19.70
C ARG A 241 2.94 11.41 18.99
N GLU A 242 3.46 12.60 19.32
CA GLU A 242 4.75 13.07 18.81
C GLU A 242 5.90 12.13 19.22
N LEU A 243 6.70 11.74 18.23
CA LEU A 243 7.84 10.83 18.40
C LEU A 243 9.18 11.56 18.53
N GLY A 244 9.27 12.81 18.07
CA GLY A 244 10.53 13.56 17.97
C GLY A 244 11.45 12.97 16.89
N ILE A 245 12.76 12.89 17.17
CA ILE A 245 13.73 12.29 16.25
C ILE A 245 13.70 10.76 16.38
N THR A 246 13.38 10.09 15.27
CA THR A 246 13.40 8.62 15.17
C THR A 246 14.55 8.15 14.29
N ALA A 247 14.93 6.88 14.42
CA ALA A 247 15.76 6.23 13.41
C ALA A 247 14.87 5.85 12.23
N TRP A 248 15.41 5.95 11.02
CA TRP A 248 14.76 5.60 9.78
C TRP A 248 15.65 4.67 8.98
N ARG A 249 15.03 3.65 8.40
CA ARG A 249 15.60 2.85 7.32
C ARG A 249 14.95 3.34 6.03
N CYS A 250 15.77 3.86 5.15
CA CYS A 250 15.33 4.33 3.85
C CYS A 250 15.98 3.53 2.75
N VAL A 251 15.24 3.27 1.68
CA VAL A 251 15.80 2.80 0.41
C VAL A 251 15.52 3.88 -0.61
N MET A 252 16.55 4.32 -1.33
CA MET A 252 16.40 5.32 -2.40
C MET A 252 16.84 4.76 -3.74
N ARG A 253 16.14 5.15 -4.80
CA ARG A 253 16.51 4.93 -6.20
C ARG A 253 17.07 6.22 -6.77
N CYS A 254 18.28 6.15 -7.31
CA CYS A 254 18.94 7.23 -8.04
C CYS A 254 18.97 6.87 -9.53
N THR A 255 18.33 7.69 -10.36
CA THR A 255 18.28 7.49 -11.82
C THR A 255 19.34 8.38 -12.48
N PRO A 256 20.36 7.82 -13.15
CA PRO A 256 21.36 8.62 -13.84
C PRO A 256 20.76 9.40 -15.01
N ASP A 257 21.30 10.60 -15.31
CA ASP A 257 20.86 11.43 -16.45
C ASP A 257 21.24 10.82 -17.83
N ALA A 258 22.16 9.87 -17.84
CA ALA A 258 22.51 9.14 -19.05
C ALA A 258 21.34 8.25 -19.53
N LYS A 259 20.85 8.52 -20.74
CA LYS A 259 19.92 7.62 -21.44
C LYS A 259 20.44 6.18 -21.40
N ASP A 260 19.58 5.27 -20.95
CA ASP A 260 19.81 3.82 -20.82
C ASP A 260 20.70 3.37 -19.66
N ALA A 261 21.11 4.28 -18.77
CA ALA A 261 21.78 3.89 -17.54
C ALA A 261 20.78 3.25 -16.56
N GLN A 262 21.18 2.14 -15.94
CA GLN A 262 20.36 1.47 -14.95
C GLN A 262 20.25 2.32 -13.67
N PRO A 263 19.10 2.30 -12.98
CA PRO A 263 18.98 2.92 -11.68
C PRO A 263 19.98 2.33 -10.69
N VAL A 264 20.47 3.17 -9.78
CA VAL A 264 21.35 2.79 -8.68
C VAL A 264 20.57 2.93 -7.38
N TYR A 265 20.60 1.91 -6.55
CA TYR A 265 19.90 1.92 -5.27
C TYR A 265 20.87 2.10 -4.09
N ALA A 266 20.37 2.67 -3.00
CA ALA A 266 21.06 2.69 -1.73
C ALA A 266 20.11 2.46 -0.56
N GLU A 267 20.57 1.71 0.43
CA GLU A 267 19.97 1.64 1.75
C GLU A 267 20.68 2.66 2.66
N VAL A 268 19.91 3.54 3.28
CA VAL A 268 20.39 4.63 4.12
C VAL A 268 19.72 4.55 5.47
N PHE A 269 20.52 4.50 6.52
CA PHE A 269 20.06 4.64 7.90
C PHE A 269 20.29 6.07 8.35
N LEU A 270 19.25 6.73 8.86
CA LEU A 270 19.30 8.12 9.26
C LEU A 270 18.53 8.37 10.55
N ALA A 271 18.86 9.45 11.24
CA ALA A 271 18.07 10.03 12.32
C ALA A 271 17.40 11.29 11.77
N ALA A 272 16.08 11.38 11.88
CA ALA A 272 15.31 12.54 11.43
C ALA A 272 14.06 12.77 12.28
N ASP A 273 13.69 14.04 12.41
CA ASP A 273 12.50 14.51 13.13
C ASP A 273 11.19 14.40 12.33
N CYS A 274 11.26 14.23 11.01
CA CYS A 274 10.11 13.96 10.13
C CYS A 274 10.57 13.41 8.77
N LEU A 275 9.62 12.96 7.95
CA LEU A 275 9.89 12.41 6.62
C LEU A 275 10.52 13.45 5.68
N ASP A 276 10.04 14.71 5.70
CA ASP A 276 10.61 15.81 4.93
C ASP A 276 12.11 16.01 5.22
N THR A 277 12.53 15.82 6.47
CA THR A 277 13.94 15.89 6.87
C THR A 277 14.71 14.65 6.41
N ALA A 278 14.11 13.46 6.53
CA ALA A 278 14.70 12.22 6.03
C ALA A 278 14.98 12.29 4.53
N GLU A 279 14.02 12.74 3.72
CA GLU A 279 14.15 12.89 2.27
C GLU A 279 15.22 13.90 1.87
N ARG A 280 15.35 15.01 2.63
CA ARG A 280 16.45 15.97 2.43
C ARG A 280 17.81 15.34 2.69
N LEU A 281 17.95 14.55 3.76
CA LEU A 281 19.19 13.82 4.05
C LEU A 281 19.51 12.79 2.95
N LEU A 282 18.51 12.13 2.38
CA LEU A 282 18.70 11.21 1.25
C LEU A 282 19.20 11.96 0.00
N ALA A 283 18.62 13.11 -0.31
CA ALA A 283 19.06 13.95 -1.43
C ALA A 283 20.53 14.39 -1.25
N ASP A 284 20.94 14.76 -0.03
CA ASP A 284 22.33 15.11 0.28
C ASP A 284 23.28 13.90 0.08
N VAL A 285 22.87 12.69 0.49
CA VAL A 285 23.65 11.45 0.26
C VAL A 285 23.79 11.17 -1.23
N ALA A 286 22.71 11.29 -2.00
CA ALA A 286 22.75 11.10 -3.44
C ALA A 286 23.67 12.11 -4.13
N ALA A 287 23.58 13.39 -3.77
CA ALA A 287 24.44 14.46 -4.30
C ALA A 287 25.93 14.20 -4.01
N GLN A 288 26.27 13.73 -2.80
CA GLN A 288 27.65 13.38 -2.44
C GLN A 288 28.20 12.23 -3.29
N ARG A 289 27.37 11.24 -3.66
CA ARG A 289 27.78 10.13 -4.53
C ARG A 289 27.91 10.55 -5.99
N ALA A 290 27.05 11.46 -6.46
CA ALA A 290 27.03 11.94 -7.84
C ALA A 290 28.36 12.62 -8.22
N GLY A 291 28.99 13.32 -7.27
CA GLY A 291 30.23 14.05 -7.49
C GLY A 291 30.03 15.17 -8.51
N ASP A 292 30.68 15.05 -9.67
CA ASP A 292 30.52 15.99 -10.80
C ASP A 292 29.42 15.57 -11.80
N SER A 293 28.77 14.42 -11.59
CA SER A 293 27.64 13.95 -12.40
C SER A 293 26.32 14.37 -11.76
N ASP A 294 25.27 14.54 -12.56
CA ASP A 294 23.92 14.78 -12.05
C ASP A 294 23.05 13.51 -12.13
N TRP A 295 22.17 13.35 -11.14
CA TRP A 295 21.05 12.42 -11.20
C TRP A 295 19.87 13.08 -11.92
N ALA A 296 19.23 12.37 -12.84
CA ALA A 296 17.96 12.83 -13.40
C ALA A 296 16.84 12.82 -12.35
N ASP A 297 16.90 11.86 -11.42
CA ASP A 297 15.88 11.69 -10.39
C ASP A 297 16.44 10.96 -9.17
N VAL A 298 15.96 11.30 -7.98
CA VAL A 298 16.28 10.65 -6.70
C VAL A 298 14.97 10.47 -5.93
N VAL A 299 14.54 9.23 -5.76
CA VAL A 299 13.23 8.89 -5.20
C VAL A 299 13.39 8.01 -3.97
N PRO A 300 12.76 8.34 -2.84
CA PRO A 300 12.60 7.41 -1.73
C PRO A 300 11.63 6.29 -2.12
N VAL A 301 12.16 5.08 -2.19
CA VAL A 301 11.41 3.84 -2.47
C VAL A 301 10.74 3.33 -1.20
N LEU A 302 11.43 3.44 -0.08
CA LEU A 302 10.96 3.05 1.25
C LEU A 302 11.51 4.04 2.29
N ALA A 303 10.74 4.33 3.32
CA ALA A 303 11.12 5.19 4.42
C ALA A 303 10.39 4.78 5.71
N ASP A 304 10.90 3.72 6.34
CA ASP A 304 10.31 3.13 7.54
C ASP A 304 11.03 3.63 8.79
N ARG A 305 10.27 4.06 9.80
CA ARG A 305 10.84 4.31 11.12
C ARG A 305 11.13 3.00 11.82
N CYS A 306 12.26 2.95 12.51
CA CYS A 306 12.69 1.78 13.27
C CYS A 306 13.17 2.18 14.67
N THR A 307 13.19 1.21 15.58
CA THR A 307 13.81 1.42 16.89
C THR A 307 15.33 1.57 16.73
N PRO A 308 16.02 2.27 17.66
CA PRO A 308 17.48 2.38 17.64
C PRO A 308 18.18 1.01 17.60
N GLU A 309 17.63 0.02 18.30
CA GLU A 309 18.16 -1.34 18.36
C GLU A 309 18.03 -2.03 17.00
N THR A 310 16.87 -1.91 16.35
CA THR A 310 16.64 -2.47 15.01
C THR A 310 17.54 -1.78 13.98
N ALA A 311 17.65 -0.44 14.04
CA ALA A 311 18.55 0.32 13.17
C ALA A 311 20.00 -0.15 13.31
N ALA A 312 20.49 -0.32 14.54
CA ALA A 312 21.85 -0.81 14.78
C ALA A 312 22.06 -2.24 14.29
N ALA A 313 21.07 -3.13 14.50
CA ALA A 313 21.16 -4.51 14.01
C ALA A 313 21.24 -4.56 12.47
N MET A 314 20.38 -3.82 11.76
CA MET A 314 20.33 -3.80 10.30
C MET A 314 21.53 -3.08 9.68
N ALA A 315 22.02 -2.02 10.33
CA ALA A 315 23.21 -1.29 9.92
C ALA A 315 24.53 -1.92 10.41
N GLU A 316 24.48 -3.11 11.05
CA GLU A 316 25.63 -3.83 11.60
C GLU A 316 26.49 -3.01 12.58
N MET A 317 25.85 -2.12 13.33
CA MET A 317 26.48 -1.27 14.35
C MET A 317 26.66 -2.03 15.66
N LYS A 318 27.74 -1.72 16.39
CA LYS A 318 27.99 -2.31 17.72
C LYS A 318 27.05 -1.77 18.81
N GLU A 319 26.61 -0.53 18.66
CA GLU A 319 25.77 0.16 19.64
C GLU A 319 24.64 0.90 18.93
N PRO A 320 23.45 1.02 19.57
CA PRO A 320 22.34 1.83 19.06
C PRO A 320 22.75 3.27 18.77
N PRO A 321 22.27 3.87 17.65
CA PRO A 321 22.54 5.28 17.36
C PRO A 321 21.86 6.19 18.39
N THR A 322 22.55 7.25 18.80
CA THR A 322 21.92 8.34 19.54
C THR A 322 21.02 9.16 18.61
N LEU A 323 19.80 9.46 19.05
CA LEU A 323 18.77 10.18 18.28
C LEU A 323 18.53 11.57 18.87
N ASP A 324 19.57 12.41 18.83
CA ASP A 324 19.56 13.77 19.37
C ASP A 324 19.63 14.85 18.28
N VAL A 325 20.06 14.49 17.08
CA VAL A 325 20.20 15.39 15.94
C VAL A 325 19.84 14.70 14.64
N ASN A 326 19.37 15.48 13.67
CA ASN A 326 19.12 15.02 12.30
C ASN A 326 20.46 14.72 11.63
N ARG A 327 20.69 13.47 11.19
CA ARG A 327 21.94 13.05 10.56
C ARG A 327 21.80 11.74 9.80
N VAL A 328 22.69 11.53 8.84
CA VAL A 328 22.94 10.21 8.26
C VAL A 328 23.76 9.38 9.24
N ILE A 329 23.34 8.14 9.49
CA ILE A 329 24.00 7.19 10.39
C ILE A 329 24.89 6.24 9.58
N ALA A 330 24.34 5.63 8.53
CA ALA A 330 25.05 4.70 7.66
C ALA A 330 24.46 4.73 6.25
N VAL A 331 25.29 4.40 5.26
CA VAL A 331 24.89 4.31 3.84
C VAL A 331 25.49 3.04 3.25
N ARG A 332 24.67 2.27 2.53
CA ARG A 332 25.06 1.09 1.79
C ARG A 332 24.54 1.23 0.36
N TRP A 333 25.45 1.33 -0.60
CA TRP A 333 25.11 1.34 -2.02
C TRP A 333 25.02 -0.09 -2.54
N PHE A 334 23.99 -0.37 -3.34
CA PHE A 334 23.88 -1.63 -4.06
C PHE A 334 24.67 -1.48 -5.38
N GLU A 335 25.91 -1.97 -5.39
CA GLU A 335 26.75 -1.93 -6.60
C GLU A 335 26.31 -3.04 -7.56
N GLY A 336 26.01 -2.65 -8.80
CA GLY A 336 25.21 -3.42 -9.76
C GLY A 336 25.63 -4.86 -9.97
N GLU A 337 24.81 -5.77 -9.44
CA GLU A 337 24.45 -7.06 -10.02
C GLU A 337 23.09 -7.43 -9.40
N THR A 338 22.00 -6.90 -9.97
CA THR A 338 20.73 -7.62 -10.20
C THR A 338 19.66 -6.71 -10.81
N ALA A 339 19.09 -7.20 -11.91
CA ALA A 339 17.72 -6.97 -12.36
C ALA A 339 17.23 -8.28 -12.99
#